data_AF-A0ABD6EVX3-F1
#
_entry.id   AF-A0ABD6EVX3-F1
#
_cell.length_a   1.000
_cell.length_b   1.000
_cell.length_c   1.000
_cell.angle_alpha   90.00
_cell.angle_beta   90.00
_cell.angle_gamma   90.00
#
_symmetry.space_group_name_H-M   'P 1'
#
loop_
_entity.id
_entity.type
_entity.pdbx_description
1 polymer ?
#
loop_
_entity_poly.entity_id
_entity_poly.type
_entity_poly.pdbx_seq_one_letter_code
_entity_poly.pdbx_strand_id
1 'polypeptide(L)'
;MADRLTQLQDLVNEFCNLMCNSIGVLQLTAPPCDFNSASKELEVEENCELFATNIAHTAKDIEILIDSLPVDEPASSNAEIDNELLRMDDQRNRAARELETVVAEGEQLITEIQKKLSDIVRVQLQSRPTV
;
A
#
# COMPACT_ATOMS: atom_id res chain seq x y z
N MET A 1 2.37 4.07 5.78
CA MET A 1 2.13 3.49 4.45
C MET A 1 3.38 3.80 3.65
N ALA A 2 4.36 2.90 3.66
CA ALA A 2 5.62 3.11 2.97
C ALA A 2 5.37 2.96 1.47
N ASP A 3 5.91 3.87 0.65
CA ASP A 3 5.91 3.71 -0.80
C ASP A 3 6.64 2.40 -1.19
N ARG A 4 6.33 1.84 -2.36
CA ARG A 4 6.93 0.58 -2.83
C ARG A 4 8.45 0.66 -2.89
N LEU A 5 9.00 1.83 -3.24
CA LEU A 5 10.44 2.08 -3.23
C LEU A 5 11.02 2.02 -1.81
N THR A 6 10.32 2.59 -0.82
CA THR A 6 10.72 2.52 0.59
C THR A 6 10.66 1.07 1.10
N GLN A 7 9.60 0.32 0.74
CA GLN A 7 9.51 -1.10 1.09
C GLN A 7 10.67 -1.92 0.50
N LEU A 8 11.10 -1.61 -0.73
CA LEU A 8 12.23 -2.28 -1.36
C LEU A 8 13.52 -1.99 -0.61
N GLN A 9 13.74 -0.74 -0.20
CA GLN A 9 14.89 -0.36 0.61
C GLN A 9 14.91 -1.10 1.95
N ASP A 10 13.77 -1.23 2.62
CA ASP A 10 13.65 -1.94 3.89
C ASP A 10 13.95 -3.44 3.73
N LEU A 11 13.40 -4.09 2.69
CA LEU A 11 13.65 -5.51 2.42
C LEU A 11 15.10 -5.79 2.03
N VAL A 12 15.76 -4.91 1.26
CA VAL A 12 17.18 -5.06 0.92
C VAL A 12 18.05 -4.91 2.17
N ASN A 13 17.75 -3.96 3.05
CA ASN A 13 18.45 -3.83 4.33
C ASN A 13 18.28 -5.09 5.19
N GLU A 14 17.06 -5.61 5.28
CA GLU A 14 16.79 -6.84 6.03
C GLU A 14 17.50 -8.05 5.42
N PHE A 15 17.53 -8.16 4.10
CA PHE A 15 18.26 -9.22 3.39
C PHE A 15 19.76 -9.18 3.71
N CYS A 16 20.37 -8.00 3.74
CA CYS A 16 21.76 -7.84 4.16
C CYS A 16 21.98 -8.23 5.63
N ASN A 17 21.08 -7.83 6.53
CA ASN A 17 21.15 -8.20 7.94
C ASN A 17 21.06 -9.72 8.13
N LEU A 18 20.13 -10.38 7.45
CA LEU A 18 19.99 -11.84 7.49
C LEU A 18 21.30 -12.51 7.06
N MET A 19 21.86 -12.14 5.91
CA MET A 19 23.13 -12.69 5.41
C MET A 19 24.28 -12.51 6.42
N CYS A 20 24.48 -11.30 6.94
CA CYS A 20 25.57 -11.02 7.87
C CYS A 20 25.39 -11.72 9.22
N ASN A 21 24.18 -11.72 9.76
CA ASN A 21 23.88 -12.37 11.03
C ASN A 21 24.00 -13.89 10.93
N SER A 22 23.52 -14.49 9.83
CA SER A 22 23.66 -15.93 9.58
C SER A 22 25.12 -16.35 9.52
N ILE A 23 25.97 -15.61 8.81
CA ILE A 23 27.42 -15.87 8.78
C ILE A 23 28.02 -15.75 10.19
N GLY A 24 27.67 -14.70 10.94
CA GLY A 24 28.19 -14.48 12.29
C GLY A 24 27.82 -15.61 13.25
N VAL A 25 26.57 -16.08 13.22
CA VAL A 25 26.11 -17.20 14.06
C VAL A 25 26.79 -18.49 13.64
N LEU A 26 26.83 -18.83 12.35
CA LEU A 26 27.43 -20.07 11.88
C LEU A 26 28.94 -20.14 12.17
N GLN A 27 29.65 -19.02 12.12
CA GLN A 27 31.07 -18.96 12.52
C GLN A 27 31.25 -19.13 14.03
N LEU A 28 30.34 -18.60 14.84
CA LEU A 28 30.40 -18.71 16.30
C LEU A 28 30.10 -20.14 16.79
N THR A 29 29.17 -20.84 16.12
CA THR A 29 28.76 -22.21 16.49
C THR A 29 29.57 -23.29 15.79
N ALA A 30 30.43 -22.93 14.83
CA ALA A 30 31.22 -23.89 14.06
C ALA A 30 32.09 -24.78 14.97
N PRO A 31 31.92 -26.11 14.92
CA PRO A 31 32.81 -27.02 15.65
C PRO A 31 34.20 -27.03 15.02
N PRO A 32 35.27 -27.30 15.80
CA PRO A 32 36.58 -27.56 15.25
C PRO A 32 36.53 -28.74 14.27
N CYS A 33 37.12 -28.58 13.10
CA CYS A 33 37.17 -29.61 12.08
C CYS A 33 38.62 -29.91 11.70
N ASP A 34 38.94 -31.20 11.56
CA ASP A 34 40.25 -31.66 11.13
C ASP A 34 40.49 -31.30 9.66
N PHE A 35 41.73 -30.92 9.35
CA PHE A 35 42.14 -30.75 7.96
C PHE A 35 41.93 -32.08 7.22
N ASN A 36 41.02 -32.07 6.24
CA ASN A 36 40.66 -33.19 5.34
C ASN A 36 39.49 -34.09 5.77
N SER A 37 38.74 -33.76 6.82
CA SER A 37 37.50 -34.47 7.19
C SER A 37 36.38 -33.51 7.61
N ALA A 38 35.19 -33.67 7.02
CA ALA A 38 33.99 -32.97 7.46
C ALA A 38 33.57 -33.48 8.85
N SER A 39 33.36 -32.58 9.80
CA SER A 39 32.89 -32.95 11.13
C SER A 39 31.41 -33.34 11.05
N LYS A 40 31.03 -34.51 11.59
CA LYS A 40 29.63 -34.98 11.61
C LYS A 40 28.68 -34.03 12.34
N GLU A 41 29.22 -33.20 13.22
CA GLU A 41 28.49 -32.16 13.95
C GLU A 41 27.98 -31.04 13.03
N LEU A 42 28.65 -30.79 11.89
CA LEU A 42 28.17 -29.85 10.86
C LEU A 42 26.95 -30.39 10.10
N GLU A 43 26.75 -31.70 10.05
CA GLU A 43 25.59 -32.32 9.37
C GLU A 43 24.28 -32.16 10.18
N VAL A 44 24.38 -31.74 11.46
CA VAL A 44 23.24 -31.57 12.38
C VAL A 44 22.95 -30.07 12.65
N GLU A 45 23.61 -29.15 11.94
CA GLU A 45 23.43 -27.70 12.14
C GLU A 45 22.07 -27.23 11.59
N GLU A 46 21.07 -27.21 12.48
CA GLU A 46 19.68 -26.82 12.17
C GLU A 46 19.56 -25.36 11.71
N ASN A 47 20.47 -24.47 12.15
CA ASN A 47 20.41 -23.06 11.79
C ASN A 47 20.71 -22.83 10.29
N CYS A 48 21.47 -23.71 9.64
CA CYS A 48 21.78 -23.59 8.21
C CYS A 48 20.51 -23.62 7.35
N GLU A 49 19.60 -24.56 7.61
CA GLU A 49 18.35 -24.68 6.87
C GLU A 49 17.41 -23.49 7.16
N LEU A 50 17.32 -23.08 8.42
CA LEU A 50 16.52 -21.92 8.83
C LEU A 50 16.99 -20.64 8.14
N PHE A 51 18.30 -20.38 8.15
CA PHE A 51 18.89 -19.21 7.49
C PHE A 51 18.69 -19.25 5.98
N ALA A 52 18.95 -20.40 5.34
CA ALA A 52 18.75 -20.56 3.90
C ALA A 52 17.28 -20.29 3.50
N THR A 53 16.33 -20.79 4.30
CA THR A 53 14.90 -20.58 4.06
C THR A 53 14.52 -19.10 4.16
N ASN A 54 14.95 -18.42 5.23
CA ASN A 54 14.64 -17.00 5.42
C ASN A 54 15.28 -16.13 4.35
N ILE A 55 16.54 -16.38 4.00
CA ILE A 55 17.24 -15.70 2.91
C ILE A 55 16.50 -15.89 1.59
N ALA A 56 16.10 -17.12 1.25
CA ALA A 56 15.40 -17.42 0.01
C ALA A 56 14.02 -16.74 -0.05
N HIS A 57 13.28 -16.73 1.06
CA HIS A 57 11.98 -16.05 1.15
C HIS A 57 12.13 -14.54 0.98
N THR A 58 13.04 -13.89 1.72
CA THR A 58 13.25 -12.44 1.58
C THR A 58 13.74 -12.07 0.18
N ALA A 59 14.59 -12.88 -0.46
CA ALA A 59 14.98 -12.68 -1.85
C ALA A 59 13.78 -12.77 -2.80
N LYS A 60 12.87 -13.72 -2.57
CA LYS A 60 11.66 -13.86 -3.39
C LYS A 60 10.69 -12.70 -3.20
N ASP A 61 10.55 -12.21 -1.96
CA ASP A 61 9.73 -11.04 -1.66
C ASP A 61 10.26 -9.78 -2.35
N ILE A 62 11.58 -9.61 -2.41
CA ILE A 62 12.24 -8.54 -3.19
C ILE A 62 11.90 -8.66 -4.67
N GLU A 63 12.00 -9.85 -5.25
CA GLU A 63 11.65 -10.10 -6.66
C GLU A 63 10.20 -9.74 -6.97
N ILE A 64 9.25 -10.25 -6.17
CA ILE A 64 7.82 -9.95 -6.32
C ILE A 64 7.55 -8.44 -6.17
N LEU A 65 8.25 -7.78 -5.24
CA LEU A 65 8.10 -6.35 -5.05
C LEU A 65 8.59 -5.57 -6.27
N ILE A 66 9.72 -5.95 -6.86
CA ILE A 66 10.25 -5.36 -8.09
C ILE A 66 9.26 -5.54 -9.24
N ASP A 67 8.70 -6.75 -9.42
CA ASP A 67 7.69 -7.03 -10.45
C ASP A 67 6.40 -6.23 -10.25
N SER A 68 6.11 -5.82 -9.01
CA SER A 68 4.95 -5.00 -8.67
C SER A 68 5.18 -3.49 -8.80
N LEU A 69 6.41 -3.05 -9.10
CA LEU A 69 6.69 -1.63 -9.29
C LEU A 69 5.91 -1.13 -10.51
N PRO A 70 5.27 0.05 -10.41
CA PRO A 70 4.70 0.72 -11.56
C PRO A 70 5.85 1.30 -12.40
N VAL A 71 6.64 0.43 -13.02
CA VAL A 71 7.54 0.83 -14.10
C VAL A 71 6.68 0.74 -15.34
N ASP A 72 6.08 1.87 -15.72
CA ASP A 72 5.63 2.04 -17.09
C ASP A 72 6.81 1.67 -18.00
N GLU A 73 6.52 0.99 -19.11
CA GLU A 73 7.52 0.70 -20.14
C GLU A 73 8.45 1.90 -20.34
N PRO A 74 9.76 1.69 -20.54
CA PRO A 74 10.77 2.76 -20.59
C PRO A 74 10.64 3.69 -21.82
N ALA A 75 9.43 3.86 -22.36
CA ALA A 75 9.12 4.59 -23.58
C ALA A 75 8.33 5.88 -23.37
N SER A 76 7.66 6.10 -22.22
CA SER A 76 7.02 7.39 -21.99
C SER A 76 8.05 8.43 -21.58
N SER A 77 8.43 9.27 -22.55
CA SER A 77 9.27 10.43 -22.29
C SER A 77 8.68 11.26 -21.13
N ASN A 78 9.50 11.95 -20.33
CA ASN A 78 9.00 12.82 -19.26
C ASN A 78 7.89 13.77 -19.74
N ALA A 79 7.93 14.18 -21.01
CA ALA A 79 6.90 15.00 -21.64
C ALA A 79 5.54 14.29 -21.80
N GLU A 80 5.50 12.98 -22.01
CA GLU A 80 4.24 12.21 -22.07
C GLU A 80 3.61 12.08 -20.69
N ILE A 81 4.43 11.82 -19.66
CA ILE A 81 3.98 11.77 -18.26
C ILE A 81 3.41 13.14 -17.84
N ASP A 82 4.11 14.22 -18.18
CA ASP A 82 3.65 15.59 -17.89
C ASP A 82 2.32 15.90 -18.61
N ASN A 83 2.16 15.46 -19.86
CA ASN A 83 0.91 15.63 -20.59
C ASN A 83 -0.24 14.82 -19.99
N GLU A 84 0.00 13.58 -19.56
CA GLU A 84 -1.04 12.77 -18.92
C GLU A 84 -1.43 13.34 -17.56
N LEU A 85 -0.47 13.86 -16.78
CA LEU A 85 -0.75 14.59 -15.53
C LEU A 85 -1.64 15.82 -15.77
N LEU A 86 -1.34 16.62 -16.79
CA LEU A 86 -2.16 17.77 -17.18
C LEU A 86 -3.58 17.34 -17.61
N ARG A 87 -3.68 16.24 -18.36
CA ARG A 87 -4.97 15.67 -18.78
C ARG A 87 -5.79 15.18 -17.58
N MET A 88 -5.16 14.51 -16.63
CA MET A 88 -5.78 14.06 -15.38
C MET A 88 -6.26 15.24 -14.54
N ASP A 89 -5.50 16.33 -14.44
CA ASP A 89 -5.94 17.51 -13.69
C ASP A 89 -7.14 18.21 -14.34
N ASP A 90 -7.17 18.31 -15.68
CA ASP A 90 -8.33 18.85 -16.39
C ASP A 90 -9.59 17.96 -16.19
N GLN A 91 -9.44 16.64 -16.29
CA GLN A 91 -10.53 15.71 -15.99
C GLN A 91 -11.03 15.85 -14.55
N ARG A 92 -10.11 15.95 -13.58
CA ARG A 92 -10.42 16.17 -12.17
C ARG A 92 -11.21 17.47 -11.97
N ASN A 93 -10.77 18.56 -12.60
CA ASN A 93 -11.44 19.85 -12.50
C ASN A 93 -12.85 19.84 -13.11
N ARG A 94 -13.05 19.13 -14.24
CA ARG A 94 -14.38 18.95 -14.83
C ARG A 94 -15.30 18.16 -13.92
N ALA A 95 -14.84 17.03 -13.39
CA ALA A 95 -15.60 16.20 -12.46
C ALA A 95 -15.96 16.97 -11.18
N ALA A 96 -15.05 17.79 -10.67
CA ALA A 96 -15.32 18.64 -9.51
C ALA A 96 -16.43 19.66 -9.78
N ARG A 97 -16.44 20.34 -10.94
CA ARG A 97 -17.50 21.29 -11.31
C ARG A 97 -18.86 20.62 -11.53
N GLU A 98 -18.86 19.43 -12.13
CA GLU A 98 -20.08 18.65 -12.30
C GLU A 98 -20.64 18.26 -10.92
N LEU A 99 -19.78 17.83 -10.00
CA LEU A 99 -20.16 17.53 -8.62
C LEU A 99 -20.73 18.77 -7.90
N GLU A 100 -20.08 19.93 -8.02
CA GLU A 100 -20.58 21.19 -7.44
C GLU A 100 -21.99 21.52 -7.93
N THR A 101 -22.26 21.32 -9.22
CA THR A 101 -23.57 21.57 -9.82
C THR A 101 -24.62 20.63 -9.24
N VAL A 102 -24.33 19.33 -9.21
CA VAL A 102 -25.24 18.31 -8.65
C VAL A 102 -25.50 18.54 -7.16
N VAL A 103 -24.48 18.95 -6.40
CA VAL A 103 -24.64 19.29 -4.98
C VAL A 103 -25.55 20.50 -4.81
N ALA A 104 -25.35 21.56 -5.58
CA ALA A 104 -26.18 22.76 -5.50
C ALA A 104 -27.66 22.47 -5.85
N GLU A 105 -27.92 21.66 -6.87
CA GLU A 105 -29.27 21.19 -7.20
C GLU A 105 -29.88 20.35 -6.07
N GLY A 106 -29.08 19.46 -5.46
CA GLY A 106 -29.49 18.67 -4.31
C GLY A 106 -29.86 19.52 -3.10
N GLU A 107 -29.07 20.54 -2.77
CA GLU A 107 -29.33 21.47 -1.66
C GLU A 107 -30.62 22.27 -1.87
N GLN A 108 -30.89 22.72 -3.10
CA GLN A 108 -32.14 23.39 -3.44
C GLN A 108 -33.35 22.47 -3.24
N LEU A 109 -33.24 21.22 -3.70
CA LEU A 109 -34.30 20.22 -3.53
C LEU A 109 -34.57 19.93 -2.04
N ILE A 110 -33.52 19.81 -1.22
CA ILE A 110 -33.66 19.64 0.24
C ILE A 110 -34.39 20.82 0.85
N THR A 111 -34.06 22.05 0.45
CA THR A 111 -34.71 23.27 0.95
C THR A 111 -36.21 23.28 0.64
N GLU A 112 -36.59 22.89 -0.58
CA GLU A 112 -38.01 22.77 -0.96
C GLU A 112 -38.73 21.67 -0.17
N ILE A 113 -38.11 20.51 0.03
CA ILE A 113 -38.66 19.43 0.86
C ILE A 113 -38.89 19.90 2.30
N GLN A 114 -37.91 20.58 2.90
CA GLN A 114 -38.01 21.13 4.26
C GLN A 114 -39.16 22.14 4.39
N LYS A 115 -39.35 22.99 3.37
CA LYS A 115 -40.46 23.95 3.31
C LYS A 115 -41.80 23.25 3.27
N LYS A 116 -41.97 22.24 2.41
CA LYS A 116 -43.21 21.45 2.32
C LYS A 116 -43.50 20.68 3.62
N LEU A 117 -42.48 20.10 4.24
CA LEU A 117 -42.62 19.45 5.56
C LEU A 117 -43.07 20.46 6.62
N SER A 118 -42.50 21.67 6.63
CA SER A 118 -42.90 22.73 7.57
C SER A 118 -44.36 23.17 7.37
N ASP A 119 -44.81 23.27 6.12
CA ASP A 119 -46.23 23.57 5.81
C ASP A 119 -47.17 22.47 6.31
N ILE A 120 -46.80 21.19 6.13
CA ILE A 120 -47.57 20.05 6.65
C ILE A 120 -47.66 20.13 8.17
N VAL A 121 -46.55 20.36 8.85
CA VAL A 121 -46.51 20.51 10.33
C VAL A 121 -47.40 21.67 10.76
N ARG A 122 -47.37 22.81 10.06
CA ARG A 122 -48.23 23.97 10.37
C ARG A 122 -49.72 23.63 10.25
N VAL A 123 -50.12 22.98 9.17
CA VAL A 123 -51.52 22.56 8.96
C VAL A 123 -51.96 21.58 10.04
N GLN A 124 -51.13 20.58 10.37
CA GLN A 124 -51.43 19.61 11.42
C GLN A 124 -51.60 20.27 12.80
N LEU A 125 -50.77 21.26 13.14
CA LEU A 125 -50.91 22.02 14.38
C LEU A 125 -52.20 22.86 14.40
N GLN A 126 -52.55 23.50 13.28
CA GLN A 126 -53.76 24.34 13.17
C GLN A 126 -55.06 23.52 13.14
N SER A 127 -55.03 22.30 12.61
CA SER A 127 -56.19 21.39 12.59
C SER A 127 -56.40 20.65 13.90
N ARG A 128 -55.53 20.84 14.90
CA ARG A 128 -55.65 20.16 16.19
C ARG A 128 -56.81 20.80 16.98
N PRO A 129 -57.81 20.01 17.42
CA PRO A 129 -58.92 20.56 18.19
C PRO A 129 -58.40 21.10 19.52
N THR A 130 -58.71 22.37 19.81
CA THR A 130 -58.51 22.96 21.14
C THR A 130 -59.47 22.30 22.11
N VAL A 131 -58.91 21.53 23.05
CA VAL A 131 -59.61 21.04 24.25
C VAL A 131 -59.61 22.13 25.30
#